data_AF-A0A9J6GI08-F1
#
_entry.id   AF-A0A9J6GI08-F1
#
_cell.length_a   1.000
_cell.length_b   1.000
_cell.length_c   1.000
_cell.angle_alpha   90.00
_cell.angle_beta   90.00
_cell.angle_gamma   90.00
#
_symmetry.space_group_name_H-M   'P 1'
#
loop_
_entity.id
_entity.type
_entity.pdbx_description
1 polymer ?
#
loop_
_entity_poly.entity_id
_entity_poly.type
_entity_poly.pdbx_seq_one_letter_code
_entity_poly.pdbx_strand_id
1 'polypeptide(L)'
;MCSCPLSLHKVHNAFAKRLGAFGVDVEEVVRNIYCYFKGAVRAEALKDCQESLGIACHVFLRHVSNRWLTLQDSLCRVEEQFEALRTYFLKGPASRQRVDTQSLHNKLVGAFSEKQLHAKVLFLKNCAQLFTGFQTLFQKQEPLLHILHAELVGLVQRVLSRFLHWEAFADKSAEELRKLDVTNPALWKAKPEVGVDTEQAMLEWDSSEKKRFRLGARAFYVACSKDLLQKLRFDNQVLRHVSLLSLQPTNVEAEVRSLKYLASQLPHVIKNEEVASLTDEWHMLKCDSSNSLQPDESERIDSRWARIFQLKSGAGLQKYPLLSKLVKALLCLPHGNADCERGFSENKHLYQGRYSLCLASINGLRQTKTYLRRYDGNATKVPLTPELLRSVRKSRARYTERTASAEQSACRKRPGSTETGADVGDEKRLGRNLEEKVISCRALLKRAEDIISSGLNSKSLEQVEAGQALLAEGNSALSQTLSELDELNKKASKKQ
;
A
#
# COMPACT_ATOMS: atom_id res chain seq x y z
N MET A 1 4.67 9.27 -19.86
CA MET A 1 5.53 9.14 -18.66
C MET A 1 4.70 9.52 -17.45
N CYS A 2 4.47 8.79 -16.37
CA CYS A 2 5.21 7.73 -15.71
C CYS A 2 4.18 6.85 -14.98
N SER A 3 3.90 5.63 -15.46
CA SER A 3 3.02 4.67 -14.77
C SER A 3 3.74 3.98 -13.60
N CYS A 4 4.58 4.74 -12.88
CA CYS A 4 5.40 4.28 -11.77
C CYS A 4 4.74 4.30 -10.37
N PRO A 5 3.53 4.82 -10.10
CA PRO A 5 3.23 5.24 -8.72
C PRO A 5 2.93 4.09 -7.74
N LEU A 6 2.82 2.84 -8.19
CA LEU A 6 2.31 1.74 -7.35
C LEU A 6 3.35 0.66 -7.01
N SER A 7 4.65 0.95 -7.00
CA SER A 7 5.69 -0.02 -6.57
C SER A 7 5.37 -0.61 -5.19
N LEU A 8 5.10 0.25 -4.21
CA LEU A 8 4.67 -0.12 -2.85
C LEU A 8 3.43 -1.03 -2.86
N HIS A 9 2.39 -0.66 -3.61
CA HIS A 9 1.15 -1.44 -3.70
C HIS A 9 1.34 -2.78 -4.41
N LYS A 10 2.22 -2.86 -5.40
CA LYS A 10 2.55 -4.11 -6.10
C LYS A 10 3.34 -5.05 -5.20
N VAL A 11 4.37 -4.55 -4.53
CA VAL A 11 5.11 -5.27 -3.48
C VAL A 11 4.14 -5.73 -2.40
N HIS A 12 3.23 -4.86 -2.01
CA HIS A 12 2.21 -5.17 -1.02
C HIS A 12 1.32 -6.34 -1.40
N ASN A 13 0.79 -6.32 -2.61
CA ASN A 13 -0.07 -7.38 -3.09
C ASN A 13 0.69 -8.69 -3.34
N ALA A 14 1.97 -8.63 -3.70
CA ALA A 14 2.79 -9.82 -3.91
C ALA A 14 3.02 -10.61 -2.62
N PHE A 15 3.06 -9.94 -1.46
CA PHE A 15 3.12 -10.62 -0.16
C PHE A 15 1.73 -11.08 0.29
N ALA A 16 0.75 -10.15 0.36
CA ALA A 16 -0.58 -10.43 0.91
C ALA A 16 -1.32 -11.54 0.15
N LYS A 17 -1.27 -11.56 -1.19
CA LYS A 17 -1.90 -12.62 -1.99
C LYS A 17 -1.24 -13.99 -1.82
N ARG A 18 -0.07 -14.07 -1.18
CA ARG A 18 0.71 -15.30 -0.99
C ARG A 18 0.65 -15.84 0.42
N LEU A 19 0.16 -15.06 1.38
CA LEU A 19 -0.38 -15.61 2.64
C LEU A 19 -1.41 -16.70 2.34
N GLY A 20 -2.19 -16.54 1.27
CA GLY A 20 -3.06 -17.57 0.67
C GLY A 20 -2.46 -18.98 0.54
N ALA A 21 -1.14 -19.11 0.32
CA ALA A 21 -0.49 -20.38 0.04
C ALA A 21 0.08 -21.10 1.28
N PHE A 22 0.40 -20.37 2.36
CA PHE A 22 1.11 -20.95 3.51
C PHE A 22 0.86 -20.25 4.85
N GLY A 23 0.08 -19.17 4.90
CA GLY A 23 -0.05 -18.31 6.08
C GLY A 23 -1.43 -17.74 6.38
N VAL A 24 -2.49 -18.22 5.71
CA VAL A 24 -3.88 -17.76 5.97
C VAL A 24 -4.31 -18.04 7.39
N ASP A 25 -3.97 -19.22 7.89
CA ASP A 25 -4.20 -19.65 9.26
C ASP A 25 -3.53 -18.70 10.26
N VAL A 26 -2.26 -18.34 10.01
CA VAL A 26 -1.53 -17.41 10.88
C VAL A 26 -2.12 -16.00 10.84
N GLU A 27 -2.46 -15.48 9.65
CA GLU A 27 -3.11 -14.17 9.51
C GLU A 27 -4.47 -14.15 10.26
N GLU A 28 -5.23 -15.24 10.17
CA GLU A 28 -6.47 -15.40 10.93
C GLU A 28 -6.22 -15.41 12.44
N VAL A 29 -5.22 -16.17 12.92
CA VAL A 29 -4.84 -16.19 14.34
C VAL A 29 -4.47 -14.80 14.85
N VAL A 30 -3.62 -14.07 14.12
CA VAL A 30 -3.22 -12.70 14.49
C VAL A 30 -4.44 -11.78 14.63
N ARG A 31 -5.38 -11.85 13.68
CA ARG A 31 -6.61 -11.05 13.71
C ARG A 31 -7.53 -11.47 14.86
N ASN A 32 -7.66 -12.78 15.09
CA ASN A 32 -8.50 -13.35 16.13
C ASN A 32 -7.98 -12.99 17.53
N ILE A 33 -6.66 -13.02 17.75
CA ILE A 33 -6.00 -12.58 19.00
C ILE A 33 -6.37 -11.11 19.28
N TYR A 34 -6.21 -10.21 18.30
CA TYR A 34 -6.58 -8.81 18.48
C TYR A 34 -8.06 -8.64 18.83
N CYS A 35 -8.96 -9.31 18.10
CA CYS A 35 -10.40 -9.23 18.36
C CYS A 35 -10.77 -9.79 19.76
N TYR A 36 -10.10 -10.85 20.20
CA TYR A 36 -10.33 -11.48 21.49
C TYR A 36 -9.84 -10.57 22.63
N PHE A 37 -8.60 -10.09 22.58
CA PHE A 37 -8.04 -9.25 23.66
C PHE A 37 -8.42 -7.77 23.57
N LYS A 38 -9.27 -7.37 22.61
CA LYS A 38 -9.89 -6.03 22.59
C LYS A 38 -10.74 -5.76 23.85
N GLY A 39 -11.24 -6.79 24.52
CA GLY A 39 -12.00 -6.65 25.77
C GLY A 39 -11.10 -6.57 27.00
N ALA A 40 -11.26 -5.53 27.82
CA ALA A 40 -10.41 -5.25 28.99
C ALA A 40 -10.30 -6.43 29.98
N VAL A 41 -11.41 -7.12 30.27
CA VAL A 41 -11.41 -8.27 31.20
C VAL A 41 -10.49 -9.40 30.73
N ARG A 42 -10.47 -9.67 29.42
CA ARG A 42 -9.63 -10.73 28.84
C ARG A 42 -8.17 -10.31 28.76
N ALA A 43 -7.92 -9.02 28.49
CA ALA A 43 -6.58 -8.47 28.51
C ALA A 43 -5.97 -8.56 29.93
N GLU A 44 -6.75 -8.28 30.97
CA GLU A 44 -6.28 -8.44 32.36
C GLU A 44 -5.99 -9.91 32.70
N ALA A 45 -6.85 -10.85 32.29
CA ALA A 45 -6.61 -12.27 32.54
C ALA A 45 -5.36 -12.83 31.82
N LEU A 46 -4.96 -12.24 30.69
CA LEU A 46 -3.69 -12.57 30.04
C LEU A 46 -2.49 -12.01 30.82
N LYS A 47 -2.67 -10.85 31.46
CA LYS A 47 -1.62 -10.16 32.22
C LYS A 47 -1.09 -11.04 33.36
N ASP A 48 -1.97 -11.76 34.05
CA ASP A 48 -1.57 -12.75 35.06
C ASP A 48 -0.61 -13.81 34.48
N CYS A 49 -0.89 -14.28 33.26
CA CYS A 49 -0.02 -15.23 32.55
C CYS A 49 1.31 -14.56 32.15
N GLN A 50 1.27 -13.32 31.66
CA GLN A 50 2.45 -12.56 31.26
C GLN A 50 3.39 -12.32 32.45
N GLU A 51 2.85 -11.86 33.58
CA GLU A 51 3.60 -11.61 34.82
C GLU A 51 4.21 -12.90 35.36
N SER A 52 3.46 -14.00 35.38
CA SER A 52 3.97 -15.31 35.83
C SER A 52 5.15 -15.84 35.01
N LEU A 53 5.23 -15.45 33.74
CA LEU A 53 6.28 -15.85 32.80
C LEU A 53 7.38 -14.78 32.65
N GLY A 54 7.27 -13.64 33.35
CA GLY A 54 8.20 -12.52 33.22
C GLY A 54 8.18 -11.83 31.86
N ILE A 55 7.08 -11.93 31.11
CA ILE A 55 6.90 -11.35 29.78
C ILE A 55 6.32 -9.93 29.92
N ALA A 56 6.82 -8.98 29.14
CA ALA A 56 6.32 -7.60 29.14
C ALA A 56 4.82 -7.55 28.78
N CYS A 57 4.04 -6.82 29.58
CA CYS A 57 2.60 -6.71 29.42
C CYS A 57 2.24 -5.77 28.26
N HIS A 58 2.17 -6.32 27.06
CA HIS A 58 1.91 -5.56 25.84
C HIS A 58 0.54 -5.86 25.23
N VAL A 59 -0.11 -4.82 24.68
CA VAL A 59 -1.42 -4.93 24.00
C VAL A 59 -1.25 -5.41 22.56
N PHE A 60 -2.16 -6.23 22.04
CA PHE A 60 -2.07 -6.69 20.65
C PHE A 60 -2.36 -5.60 19.62
N LEU A 61 -1.61 -5.66 18.51
CA LEU A 61 -1.73 -4.71 17.41
C LEU A 61 -2.78 -5.17 16.41
N ARG A 62 -3.61 -4.22 15.96
CA ARG A 62 -4.64 -4.49 14.95
C ARG A 62 -3.99 -4.69 13.59
N HIS A 63 -4.09 -5.92 13.08
CA HIS A 63 -3.82 -6.19 11.68
C HIS A 63 -5.05 -5.90 10.80
N VAL A 64 -4.84 -5.30 9.62
CA VAL A 64 -5.86 -5.16 8.56
C VAL A 64 -5.29 -5.73 7.27
N SER A 65 -6.02 -6.64 6.62
CA SER A 65 -5.55 -7.40 5.45
C SER A 65 -5.18 -6.54 4.24
N ASN A 66 -5.83 -5.40 4.05
CA ASN A 66 -5.47 -4.41 3.02
C ASN A 66 -4.22 -3.57 3.38
N ARG A 67 -3.62 -3.79 4.55
CA ARG A 67 -2.45 -3.08 5.08
C ARG A 67 -1.48 -4.06 5.77
N TRP A 68 -0.94 -5.02 5.02
CA TRP A 68 0.00 -6.05 5.52
C TRP A 68 1.19 -5.51 6.31
N LEU A 69 1.60 -4.25 6.19
CA LEU A 69 2.58 -3.64 7.11
C LEU A 69 2.25 -3.87 8.59
N THR A 70 0.95 -3.80 8.90
CA THR A 70 0.46 -4.08 10.26
C THR A 70 0.68 -5.54 10.67
N LEU A 71 0.78 -6.46 9.71
CA LEU A 71 1.03 -7.88 9.99
C LEU A 71 2.41 -8.10 10.56
N GLN A 72 3.46 -7.41 10.08
CA GLN A 72 4.81 -7.59 10.64
C GLN A 72 4.84 -7.25 12.13
N ASP A 73 4.34 -6.07 12.50
CA ASP A 73 4.34 -5.64 13.90
C ASP A 73 3.43 -6.55 14.75
N SER A 74 2.28 -6.96 14.20
CA SER A 74 1.40 -7.91 14.87
C SER A 74 2.03 -9.31 15.03
N LEU A 75 2.79 -9.80 14.05
CA LEU A 75 3.54 -11.07 14.13
C LEU A 75 4.64 -10.97 15.18
N CYS A 76 5.41 -9.88 15.22
CA CYS A 76 6.39 -9.63 16.27
C CYS A 76 5.73 -9.64 17.65
N ARG A 77 4.58 -8.97 17.81
CA ARG A 77 3.84 -8.95 19.09
C ARG A 77 3.27 -10.31 19.47
N VAL A 78 2.77 -11.10 18.51
CA VAL A 78 2.26 -12.45 18.79
C VAL A 78 3.40 -13.40 19.16
N GLU A 79 4.54 -13.30 18.50
CA GLU A 79 5.72 -14.12 18.79
C GLU A 79 6.31 -13.78 20.16
N GLU A 80 6.45 -12.49 20.48
CA GLU A 80 6.88 -12.02 21.81
C GLU A 80 5.99 -12.56 22.95
N GLN A 81 4.70 -12.72 22.68
CA GLN A 81 3.68 -13.12 23.65
C GLN A 81 3.30 -14.61 23.51
N PHE A 82 4.02 -15.38 22.70
CA PHE A 82 3.55 -16.69 22.25
C PHE A 82 3.37 -17.68 23.40
N GLU A 83 4.32 -17.73 24.35
CA GLU A 83 4.26 -18.65 25.49
C GLU A 83 3.16 -18.24 26.51
N ALA A 84 2.94 -16.94 26.71
CA ALA A 84 1.80 -16.46 27.52
C ALA A 84 0.46 -16.82 26.88
N LEU A 85 0.33 -16.62 25.56
CA LEU A 85 -0.87 -16.98 24.81
C LEU A 85 -1.13 -18.49 24.84
N ARG A 86 -0.08 -19.29 24.62
CA ARG A 86 -0.14 -20.76 24.68
C ARG A 86 -0.59 -21.23 26.06
N THR A 87 -0.02 -20.67 27.12
CA THR A 87 -0.42 -20.98 28.50
C THR A 87 -1.87 -20.58 28.75
N TYR A 88 -2.27 -19.38 28.35
CA TYR A 88 -3.62 -18.86 28.52
C TYR A 88 -4.67 -19.74 27.83
N PHE A 89 -4.45 -20.13 26.57
CA PHE A 89 -5.44 -20.92 25.82
C PHE A 89 -5.42 -22.41 26.14
N LEU A 90 -4.27 -23.00 26.50
CA LEU A 90 -4.18 -24.44 26.74
C LEU A 90 -4.31 -24.83 28.22
N LYS A 91 -3.96 -23.94 29.14
CA LYS A 91 -3.94 -24.20 30.59
C LYS A 91 -4.80 -23.23 31.41
N GLY A 92 -5.32 -22.17 30.79
CA GLY A 92 -6.13 -21.18 31.49
C GLY A 92 -7.48 -21.71 31.94
N PRO A 93 -8.11 -21.08 32.95
CA PRO A 93 -9.43 -21.48 33.41
C PRO A 93 -10.48 -21.29 32.30
N ALA A 94 -11.34 -22.28 32.12
CA ALA A 94 -12.52 -22.18 31.24
C ALA A 94 -13.49 -21.13 31.81
N SER A 95 -13.25 -19.86 31.48
CA SER A 95 -14.17 -18.78 31.85
C SER A 95 -15.48 -18.94 31.08
N ARG A 96 -16.62 -18.77 31.77
CA ARG A 96 -17.94 -18.70 31.11
C ARG A 96 -17.97 -17.46 30.22
N GLN A 97 -17.77 -17.64 28.93
CA GLN A 97 -17.74 -16.56 27.94
C GLN A 97 -19.11 -16.38 27.27
N ARG A 98 -19.34 -15.19 26.71
CA ARG A 98 -20.47 -14.97 25.79
C ARG A 98 -20.33 -15.90 24.57
N VAL A 99 -21.47 -16.31 24.00
CA VAL A 99 -21.53 -17.29 22.89
C VAL A 99 -20.68 -16.86 21.68
N ASP A 100 -20.68 -15.57 21.34
CA ASP A 100 -19.89 -14.98 20.25
C ASP A 100 -18.38 -15.10 20.47
N THR A 101 -17.97 -14.96 21.72
CA THR A 101 -16.57 -15.01 22.17
C THR A 101 -16.09 -16.45 22.34
N GLN A 102 -16.99 -17.37 22.71
CA GLN A 102 -16.68 -18.79 22.87
C GLN A 102 -16.23 -19.43 21.55
N SER A 103 -16.88 -19.09 20.43
CA SER A 103 -16.46 -19.57 19.11
C SER A 103 -15.04 -19.11 18.77
N LEU A 104 -14.74 -17.83 19.02
CA LEU A 104 -13.41 -17.27 18.80
C LEU A 104 -12.35 -17.90 19.71
N HIS A 105 -12.69 -18.13 20.97
CA HIS A 105 -11.84 -18.82 21.92
C HIS A 105 -11.51 -20.23 21.46
N ASN A 106 -12.52 -21.03 21.09
CA ASN A 106 -12.33 -22.40 20.61
C ASN A 106 -11.43 -22.45 19.37
N LYS A 107 -11.58 -21.50 18.43
CA LYS A 107 -10.67 -21.37 17.29
C LYS A 107 -9.23 -21.12 17.71
N LEU A 108 -9.02 -20.23 18.68
CA LEU A 108 -7.68 -19.92 19.20
C LEU A 108 -7.09 -21.11 19.97
N VAL A 109 -7.88 -21.81 20.79
CA VAL A 109 -7.46 -23.05 21.47
C VAL A 109 -7.02 -24.10 20.45
N GLY A 110 -7.81 -24.31 19.38
CA GLY A 110 -7.45 -25.20 18.29
C GLY A 110 -6.13 -24.81 17.63
N ALA A 111 -5.98 -23.53 17.26
CA ALA A 111 -4.75 -23.04 16.65
C ALA A 111 -3.51 -23.19 17.55
N PHE A 112 -3.61 -22.83 18.84
CA PHE A 112 -2.50 -22.98 19.79
C PHE A 112 -2.21 -24.43 20.19
N SER A 113 -3.13 -25.36 19.90
CA SER A 113 -2.89 -26.80 20.03
C SER A 113 -2.08 -27.36 18.86
N GLU A 114 -2.07 -26.68 17.71
CA GLU A 114 -1.26 -27.10 16.56
C GLU A 114 0.23 -26.81 16.78
N LYS A 115 1.04 -27.87 16.79
CA LYS A 115 2.51 -27.75 16.94
C LYS A 115 3.18 -26.89 15.85
N GLN A 116 2.54 -26.73 14.68
CA GLN A 116 3.12 -26.00 13.55
C GLN A 116 2.95 -24.49 13.67
N LEU A 117 2.03 -24.00 14.50
CA LEU A 117 1.68 -22.58 14.55
C LEU A 117 2.89 -21.70 14.85
N HIS A 118 3.70 -22.09 15.86
CA HIS A 118 4.87 -21.31 16.26
C HIS A 118 5.89 -21.16 15.13
N ALA A 119 6.25 -22.28 14.47
CA ALA A 119 7.17 -22.27 13.34
C ALA A 119 6.62 -21.45 12.15
N LYS A 120 5.31 -21.50 11.89
CA LYS A 120 4.69 -20.67 10.84
C LYS A 120 4.72 -19.18 11.19
N VAL A 121 4.47 -18.80 12.45
CA VAL A 121 4.59 -17.40 12.93
C VAL A 121 6.01 -16.89 12.73
N LEU A 122 7.02 -17.66 13.15
CA LEU A 122 8.44 -17.31 12.99
C LEU A 122 8.83 -17.17 11.51
N PHE A 123 8.43 -18.13 10.68
CA PHE A 123 8.69 -18.08 9.24
C PHE A 123 8.05 -16.86 8.56
N LEU A 124 6.79 -16.56 8.87
CA LEU A 124 6.12 -15.39 8.29
C LEU A 124 6.70 -14.08 8.80
N LYS A 125 7.12 -14.01 10.07
CA LYS A 125 7.87 -12.88 10.64
C LYS A 125 9.18 -12.67 9.88
N ASN A 126 9.93 -13.74 9.59
CA ASN A 126 11.14 -13.68 8.78
C ASN A 126 10.87 -13.22 7.34
N CYS A 127 9.80 -13.73 6.73
CA CYS A 127 9.42 -13.36 5.36
C CYS A 127 9.00 -11.90 5.26
N ALA A 128 8.19 -11.41 6.19
CA ALA A 128 7.70 -10.04 6.16
C ALA A 128 8.83 -9.03 6.40
N GLN A 129 9.87 -9.36 7.18
CA GLN A 129 11.10 -8.54 7.31
C GLN A 129 11.78 -8.24 5.97
N LEU A 130 11.74 -9.15 4.98
CA LEU A 130 12.32 -8.92 3.65
C LEU A 130 11.73 -7.68 2.97
N PHE A 131 10.47 -7.40 3.24
CA PHE A 131 9.71 -6.33 2.61
C PHE A 131 9.64 -5.08 3.48
N THR A 132 9.73 -5.21 4.80
CA THR A 132 9.63 -4.09 5.75
C THR A 132 10.63 -2.99 5.43
N GLY A 133 11.91 -3.34 5.21
CA GLY A 133 12.95 -2.34 4.92
C GLY A 133 12.67 -1.53 3.66
N PHE A 134 12.26 -2.18 2.58
CA PHE A 134 11.87 -1.50 1.33
C PHE A 134 10.68 -0.57 1.58
N GLN A 135 9.68 -1.03 2.32
CA GLN A 135 8.46 -0.25 2.52
C GLN A 135 8.65 0.95 3.44
N THR A 136 9.36 0.79 4.55
CA THR A 136 9.64 1.90 5.46
C THR A 136 10.48 2.98 4.76
N LEU A 137 11.41 2.57 3.90
CA LEU A 137 12.19 3.47 3.06
C LEU A 137 11.30 4.28 2.11
N PHE A 138 10.49 3.64 1.26
CA PHE A 138 9.66 4.35 0.29
C PHE A 138 8.40 5.01 0.88
N GLN A 139 8.15 4.84 2.19
CA GLN A 139 7.17 5.61 2.95
C GLN A 139 7.71 6.93 3.47
N LYS A 140 9.00 7.23 3.33
CA LYS A 140 9.55 8.53 3.71
C LYS A 140 8.99 9.68 2.84
N GLN A 141 9.17 10.91 3.31
CA GLN A 141 8.71 12.13 2.61
C GLN A 141 9.75 12.71 1.65
N GLU A 142 11.02 12.37 1.84
CA GLU A 142 12.09 12.79 0.96
C GLU A 142 11.96 12.13 -0.44
N PRO A 143 12.44 12.78 -1.51
CA PRO A 143 12.37 12.21 -2.84
C PRO A 143 13.36 11.05 -3.02
N LEU A 144 12.84 9.84 -3.23
CA LEU A 144 13.64 8.60 -3.27
C LEU A 144 13.70 7.95 -4.65
N LEU A 145 13.28 8.64 -5.70
CA LEU A 145 13.20 8.06 -7.05
C LEU A 145 14.56 7.55 -7.56
N HIS A 146 15.65 8.19 -7.16
CA HIS A 146 17.02 7.87 -7.54
C HIS A 146 17.50 6.49 -7.08
N ILE A 147 17.00 5.96 -5.96
CA ILE A 147 17.32 4.61 -5.47
C ILE A 147 16.25 3.57 -5.78
N LEU A 148 15.07 3.98 -6.29
CA LEU A 148 13.92 3.10 -6.45
C LEU A 148 14.22 1.88 -7.31
N HIS A 149 14.94 2.04 -8.43
CA HIS A 149 15.29 0.92 -9.30
C HIS A 149 16.18 -0.09 -8.60
N ALA A 150 17.27 0.37 -7.97
CA ALA A 150 18.22 -0.47 -7.26
C ALA A 150 17.54 -1.23 -6.11
N GLU A 151 16.70 -0.56 -5.32
CA GLU A 151 15.98 -1.18 -4.21
C GLU A 151 14.93 -2.20 -4.67
N LEU A 152 14.28 -1.98 -5.82
CA LEU A 152 13.36 -2.97 -6.41
C LEU A 152 14.09 -4.24 -6.82
N VAL A 153 15.24 -4.09 -7.48
CA VAL A 153 16.10 -5.22 -7.87
C VAL A 153 16.61 -5.96 -6.62
N GLY A 154 17.15 -5.22 -5.65
CA GLY A 154 17.68 -5.77 -4.41
C GLY A 154 16.60 -6.47 -3.56
N LEU A 155 15.36 -5.97 -3.53
CA LEU A 155 14.24 -6.65 -2.88
C LEU A 155 13.99 -8.03 -3.52
N VAL A 156 13.92 -8.09 -4.85
CA VAL A 156 13.64 -9.34 -5.57
C VAL A 156 14.78 -10.33 -5.41
N GLN A 157 16.03 -9.89 -5.56
CA GLN A 157 17.20 -10.74 -5.36
C GLN A 157 17.25 -11.31 -3.94
N ARG A 158 16.88 -10.53 -2.91
CA ARG A 158 16.75 -11.02 -1.53
C ARG A 158 15.68 -12.10 -1.36
N VAL A 159 14.55 -12.00 -2.08
CA VAL A 159 13.52 -13.06 -2.04
C VAL A 159 13.99 -14.29 -2.81
N LEU A 160 14.59 -14.11 -3.99
CA LEU A 160 15.13 -15.21 -4.80
C LEU A 160 16.22 -15.98 -4.04
N SER A 161 17.11 -15.29 -3.33
CA SER A 161 18.20 -15.90 -2.58
C SER A 161 17.72 -16.81 -1.43
N ARG A 162 16.45 -16.70 -0.99
CA ARG A 162 15.88 -17.61 0.01
C ARG A 162 15.69 -19.04 -0.52
N PHE A 163 15.55 -19.24 -1.83
CA PHE A 163 15.24 -20.57 -2.38
C PHE A 163 15.97 -20.94 -3.67
N LEU A 164 16.58 -19.98 -4.38
CA LEU A 164 17.38 -20.21 -5.59
C LEU A 164 18.87 -20.15 -5.30
N HIS A 165 19.65 -20.91 -6.07
CA HIS A 165 21.10 -20.76 -6.16
C HIS A 165 21.49 -19.34 -6.61
N TRP A 166 22.60 -18.81 -6.08
CA TRP A 166 23.05 -17.43 -6.32
C TRP A 166 23.29 -17.17 -7.82
N GLU A 167 23.89 -18.15 -8.48
CA GLU A 167 24.24 -18.18 -9.90
C GLU A 167 23.00 -18.04 -10.80
N ALA A 168 21.81 -18.36 -10.29
CA ALA A 168 20.58 -18.27 -11.06
C ALA A 168 20.13 -16.81 -11.33
N PHE A 169 20.61 -15.83 -10.55
CA PHE A 169 20.13 -14.45 -10.60
C PHE A 169 21.18 -13.34 -10.40
N ALA A 170 22.41 -13.69 -10.01
CA ALA A 170 23.50 -12.76 -9.72
C ALA A 170 23.77 -11.74 -10.84
N ASP A 171 24.13 -12.25 -12.02
CA ASP A 171 24.62 -11.44 -13.14
C ASP A 171 23.52 -11.03 -14.12
N LYS A 172 22.26 -11.29 -13.77
CA LYS A 172 21.13 -11.04 -14.67
C LYS A 172 20.79 -9.56 -14.71
N SER A 173 20.62 -9.05 -15.94
CA SER A 173 20.05 -7.72 -16.16
C SER A 173 18.60 -7.64 -15.63
N ALA A 174 18.09 -6.42 -15.48
CA ALA A 174 16.69 -6.20 -15.11
C ALA A 174 15.70 -6.88 -16.09
N GLU A 175 16.02 -6.88 -17.39
CA GLU A 175 15.22 -7.54 -18.42
C GLU A 175 15.30 -9.07 -18.33
N GLU A 176 16.47 -9.61 -18.00
CA GLU A 176 16.70 -11.05 -17.83
C GLU A 176 16.06 -11.58 -16.55
N LEU A 177 16.14 -10.84 -15.45
CA LEU A 177 15.47 -11.15 -14.19
C LEU A 177 13.96 -11.28 -14.40
N ARG A 178 13.36 -10.39 -15.20
CA ARG A 178 11.92 -10.45 -15.50
C ARG A 178 11.52 -11.75 -16.22
N LYS A 179 12.42 -12.35 -16.99
CA LYS A 179 12.20 -13.59 -17.75
C LYS A 179 12.62 -14.85 -16.97
N LEU A 180 13.16 -14.69 -15.76
CA LEU A 180 13.60 -15.81 -14.93
C LEU A 180 12.41 -16.71 -14.57
N ASP A 181 12.49 -17.98 -14.98
CA ASP A 181 11.56 -19.00 -14.53
C ASP A 181 11.97 -19.53 -13.14
N VAL A 182 11.34 -18.96 -12.12
CA VAL A 182 11.55 -19.35 -10.72
C VAL A 182 10.96 -20.72 -10.37
N THR A 183 10.20 -21.33 -11.28
CA THR A 183 9.58 -22.65 -11.06
C THR A 183 10.49 -23.81 -11.46
N ASN A 184 11.59 -23.54 -12.16
CA ASN A 184 12.55 -24.56 -12.57
C ASN A 184 13.28 -25.18 -11.36
N PRO A 185 13.07 -26.48 -11.06
CA PRO A 185 13.69 -27.13 -9.91
C PRO A 185 15.22 -27.19 -9.95
N ALA A 186 15.82 -27.14 -11.15
CA ALA A 186 17.28 -27.15 -11.30
C ALA A 186 17.96 -25.91 -10.70
N LEU A 187 17.21 -24.82 -10.52
CA LEU A 187 17.71 -23.58 -9.93
C LEU A 187 17.53 -23.55 -8.41
N TRP A 188 16.82 -24.50 -7.82
CA TRP A 188 16.43 -24.47 -6.42
C TRP A 188 17.52 -25.00 -5.51
N LYS A 189 17.73 -24.31 -4.39
CA LYS A 189 18.49 -24.84 -3.26
C LYS A 189 17.81 -26.11 -2.74
N ALA A 190 18.61 -27.07 -2.27
CA ALA A 190 18.13 -28.31 -1.66
C ALA A 190 17.12 -28.03 -0.53
N LYS A 191 17.45 -27.08 0.36
CA LYS A 191 16.56 -26.56 1.42
C LYS A 191 16.36 -25.05 1.21
N PRO A 192 15.12 -24.54 1.22
CA PRO A 192 14.89 -23.10 1.29
C PRO A 192 15.32 -22.59 2.67
N GLU A 193 15.74 -21.33 2.71
CA GLU A 193 16.01 -20.58 3.93
C GLU A 193 14.69 -20.23 4.61
N VAL A 194 14.56 -20.56 5.90
CA VAL A 194 13.34 -20.33 6.70
C VAL A 194 13.59 -19.54 7.98
N GLY A 195 14.86 -19.26 8.32
CA GLY A 195 15.27 -18.65 9.58
C GLY A 195 15.73 -19.68 10.62
N VAL A 196 16.76 -19.31 11.39
CA VAL A 196 17.34 -20.17 12.44
C VAL A 196 16.34 -20.44 13.57
N ASP A 197 15.57 -19.42 13.94
CA ASP A 197 14.47 -19.50 14.92
C ASP A 197 13.40 -20.50 14.50
N THR A 198 13.02 -20.48 13.22
CA THR A 198 12.06 -21.44 12.64
C THR A 198 12.65 -22.86 12.64
N GLU A 199 13.92 -23.02 12.27
CA GLU A 199 14.61 -24.32 12.34
C GLU A 199 14.67 -24.87 13.77
N GLN A 200 14.91 -24.01 14.77
CA GLN A 200 14.87 -24.39 16.20
C GLN A 200 13.47 -24.82 16.64
N ALA A 201 12.42 -24.08 16.24
CA ALA A 201 11.04 -24.46 16.54
C ALA A 201 10.61 -25.80 15.89
N MET A 202 11.32 -26.20 14.83
CA MET A 202 11.10 -27.46 14.13
C MET A 202 12.06 -28.58 14.58
N LEU A 203 12.94 -28.36 15.56
CA LEU A 203 14.02 -29.29 15.90
C LEU A 203 13.51 -30.71 16.23
N GLU A 204 12.46 -30.79 17.04
CA GLU A 204 11.84 -32.05 17.50
C GLU A 204 10.87 -32.67 16.48
N TRP A 205 10.68 -32.06 15.31
CA TRP A 205 9.76 -32.59 14.31
C TRP A 205 10.38 -33.74 13.54
N ASP A 206 9.52 -34.63 13.04
CA ASP A 206 9.97 -35.70 12.16
C ASP A 206 10.45 -35.16 10.80
N SER A 207 11.21 -35.99 10.09
CA SER A 207 11.80 -35.60 8.80
C SER A 207 10.76 -35.34 7.71
N SER A 208 9.59 -35.96 7.78
CA SER A 208 8.49 -35.77 6.83
C SER A 208 7.77 -34.43 7.04
N GLU A 209 7.59 -34.02 8.29
CA GLU A 209 6.99 -32.75 8.70
C GLU A 209 7.90 -31.58 8.34
N LYS A 210 9.19 -31.72 8.67
CA LYS A 210 10.22 -30.78 8.25
C LYS A 210 10.24 -30.60 6.72
N LYS A 211 10.09 -31.69 5.97
CA LYS A 211 10.01 -31.65 4.50
C LYS A 211 8.73 -30.95 4.03
N ARG A 212 7.57 -31.27 4.59
CA ARG A 212 6.27 -30.66 4.25
C ARG A 212 6.28 -29.15 4.50
N PHE A 213 6.83 -28.70 5.63
CA PHE A 213 6.97 -27.28 5.94
C PHE A 213 7.86 -26.56 4.93
N ARG A 214 9.05 -27.12 4.63
CA ARG A 214 9.96 -26.52 3.64
C ARG A 214 9.38 -26.48 2.22
N LEU A 215 8.56 -27.46 1.83
CA LEU A 215 7.82 -27.41 0.57
C LEU A 215 6.84 -26.24 0.53
N GLY A 216 6.09 -26.03 1.62
CA GLY A 216 5.19 -24.89 1.74
C GLY A 216 5.93 -23.54 1.73
N ALA A 217 7.04 -23.43 2.48
CA ALA A 217 7.91 -22.26 2.45
C ALA A 217 8.46 -21.96 1.05
N ARG A 218 8.92 -22.97 0.32
CA ARG A 218 9.37 -22.81 -1.07
C ARG A 218 8.23 -22.36 -1.98
N ALA A 219 7.05 -22.98 -1.86
CA ALA A 219 5.88 -22.61 -2.65
C ALA A 219 5.50 -21.14 -2.41
N PHE A 220 5.58 -20.68 -1.15
CA PHE A 220 5.40 -19.27 -0.79
C PHE A 220 6.40 -18.37 -1.52
N TYR A 221 7.70 -18.66 -1.45
CA TYR A 221 8.73 -17.85 -2.11
C TYR A 221 8.59 -17.83 -3.63
N VAL A 222 8.39 -19.00 -4.27
CA VAL A 222 8.17 -19.12 -5.72
C VAL A 222 6.98 -18.25 -6.15
N ALA A 223 5.87 -18.36 -5.43
CA ALA A 223 4.66 -17.63 -5.78
C ALA A 223 4.81 -16.11 -5.55
N CYS A 224 5.57 -15.69 -4.54
CA CYS A 224 5.90 -14.29 -4.28
C CYS A 224 6.83 -13.72 -5.35
N SER A 225 7.94 -14.41 -5.64
CA SER A 225 8.90 -14.02 -6.68
C SER A 225 8.25 -13.93 -8.06
N LYS A 226 7.40 -14.89 -8.45
CA LYS A 226 6.66 -14.83 -9.72
C LYS A 226 5.81 -13.56 -9.82
N ASP A 227 5.11 -13.19 -8.75
CA ASP A 227 4.29 -12.00 -8.70
C ASP A 227 5.11 -10.70 -8.78
N LEU A 228 6.23 -10.64 -8.04
CA LEU A 228 7.16 -9.52 -8.07
C LEU A 228 7.75 -9.35 -9.47
N LEU A 229 8.27 -10.43 -10.06
CA LEU A 229 8.87 -10.43 -11.39
C LEU A 229 7.90 -9.97 -12.49
N GLN A 230 6.62 -10.36 -12.40
CA GLN A 230 5.60 -9.96 -13.36
C GLN A 230 5.10 -8.52 -13.19
N LYS A 231 4.96 -8.06 -11.95
CA LYS A 231 4.28 -6.77 -11.65
C LYS A 231 5.23 -5.58 -11.58
N LEU A 232 6.45 -5.80 -11.09
CA LEU A 232 7.45 -4.74 -10.97
C LEU A 232 8.04 -4.41 -12.35
N ARG A 233 8.35 -3.13 -12.56
CA ARG A 233 8.79 -2.59 -13.84
C ARG A 233 10.30 -2.36 -13.81
N PHE A 234 11.08 -3.45 -13.73
CA PHE A 234 12.54 -3.37 -13.73
C PHE A 234 13.10 -2.87 -15.07
N ASP A 235 12.35 -3.11 -16.14
CA ASP A 235 12.61 -2.68 -17.52
C ASP A 235 12.38 -1.18 -17.74
N ASN A 236 11.96 -0.44 -16.72
CA ASN A 236 11.74 0.99 -16.84
C ASN A 236 13.08 1.74 -16.89
N GLN A 237 13.50 2.09 -18.10
CA GLN A 237 14.72 2.83 -18.37
C GLN A 237 14.76 4.19 -17.65
N VAL A 238 13.63 4.89 -17.48
CA VAL A 238 13.60 6.16 -16.72
C VAL A 238 14.06 5.93 -15.29
N LEU A 239 13.53 4.91 -14.62
CA LEU A 239 13.93 4.61 -13.23
C LEU A 239 15.40 4.23 -13.11
N ARG A 240 15.91 3.49 -14.11
CA ARG A 240 17.34 3.14 -14.17
C ARG A 240 18.20 4.38 -14.35
N HIS A 241 17.83 5.29 -15.25
CA HIS A 241 18.63 6.48 -15.54
C HIS A 241 18.54 7.53 -14.43
N VAL A 242 17.41 7.65 -13.70
CA VAL A 242 17.27 8.61 -12.58
C VAL A 242 18.24 8.35 -11.43
N SER A 243 18.89 7.18 -11.37
CA SER A 243 19.95 6.90 -10.39
C SER A 243 21.13 7.87 -10.48
N LEU A 244 21.36 8.52 -11.63
CA LEU A 244 22.41 9.55 -11.77
C LEU A 244 22.27 10.69 -10.75
N LEU A 245 21.05 10.95 -10.26
CA LEU A 245 20.79 12.03 -9.29
C LEU A 245 21.47 11.79 -7.94
N SER A 246 21.84 10.54 -7.64
CA SER A 246 22.60 10.19 -6.43
C SER A 246 23.99 10.81 -6.38
N LEU A 247 24.53 11.23 -7.55
CA LEU A 247 25.88 11.76 -7.73
C LEU A 247 26.99 10.81 -7.25
N GLN A 248 26.70 9.51 -7.17
CA GLN A 248 27.69 8.50 -6.81
C GLN A 248 28.82 8.43 -7.86
N PRO A 249 30.07 8.08 -7.47
CA PRO A 249 31.19 8.01 -8.39
C PRO A 249 30.93 6.95 -9.47
N THR A 250 30.67 7.39 -10.69
CA THR A 250 30.48 6.50 -11.84
C THR A 250 31.16 7.07 -13.09
N ASN A 251 31.23 6.27 -14.13
CA ASN A 251 31.75 6.68 -15.43
C ASN A 251 30.94 7.87 -15.98
N VAL A 252 31.60 9.01 -16.20
CA VAL A 252 30.96 10.26 -16.63
C VAL A 252 30.26 10.10 -17.98
N GLU A 253 30.82 9.34 -18.92
CA GLU A 253 30.19 9.10 -20.22
C GLU A 253 28.86 8.32 -20.09
N ALA A 254 28.74 7.40 -19.13
CA ALA A 254 27.51 6.67 -18.85
C ALA A 254 26.45 7.58 -18.20
N GLU A 255 26.86 8.49 -17.32
CA GLU A 255 25.98 9.50 -16.74
C GLU A 255 25.45 10.46 -17.81
N VAL A 256 26.31 10.93 -18.72
CA VAL A 256 25.92 11.80 -19.84
C VAL A 256 24.90 11.11 -20.75
N ARG A 257 25.08 9.81 -21.04
CA ARG A 257 24.05 9.03 -21.78
C ARG A 257 22.72 9.01 -21.02
N SER A 258 22.76 8.82 -19.70
CA SER A 258 21.58 8.84 -18.85
C SER A 258 20.90 10.21 -18.82
N LEU A 259 21.68 11.28 -18.74
CA LEU A 259 21.22 12.66 -18.76
C LEU A 259 20.51 13.00 -20.07
N LYS A 260 21.13 12.66 -21.21
CA LYS A 260 20.54 12.81 -22.55
C LYS A 260 19.26 12.03 -22.69
N TYR A 261 19.23 10.79 -22.20
CA TYR A 261 18.02 9.98 -22.18
C TYR A 261 16.92 10.68 -21.37
N LEU A 262 17.18 11.14 -20.14
CA LEU A 262 16.17 11.80 -19.31
C LEU A 262 15.67 13.11 -19.91
N ALA A 263 16.55 13.91 -20.53
CA ALA A 263 16.15 15.11 -21.24
C ALA A 263 15.19 14.79 -22.40
N SER A 264 15.47 13.73 -23.18
CA SER A 264 14.58 13.28 -24.27
C SER A 264 13.19 12.84 -23.76
N GLN A 265 13.11 12.39 -22.51
CA GLN A 265 11.86 11.98 -21.88
C GLN A 265 11.05 13.18 -21.32
N LEU A 266 11.65 14.36 -21.24
CA LEU A 266 11.04 15.58 -20.71
C LEU A 266 11.25 16.78 -21.65
N PRO A 267 10.80 16.72 -22.92
CA PRO A 267 11.04 17.75 -23.93
C PRO A 267 10.38 19.10 -23.60
N HIS A 268 9.40 19.10 -22.69
CA HIS A 268 8.74 20.29 -22.18
C HIS A 268 9.53 20.99 -21.05
N VAL A 269 10.50 20.30 -20.45
CA VAL A 269 11.38 20.84 -19.39
C VAL A 269 12.71 21.31 -19.99
N ILE A 270 13.30 20.49 -20.85
CA ILE A 270 14.55 20.76 -21.58
C ILE A 270 14.27 20.57 -23.06
N LYS A 271 14.46 21.62 -23.86
CA LYS A 271 14.30 21.54 -25.31
C LYS A 271 15.48 20.77 -25.93
N ASN A 272 15.28 20.16 -27.10
CA ASN A 272 16.32 19.40 -27.80
C ASN A 272 17.59 20.24 -28.05
N GLU A 273 17.43 21.52 -28.36
CA GLU A 273 18.52 22.49 -28.59
C GLU A 273 19.36 22.75 -27.32
N GLU A 274 18.75 22.62 -26.12
CA GLU A 274 19.40 22.86 -24.83
C GLU A 274 20.19 21.64 -24.32
N VAL A 275 20.06 20.46 -24.96
CA VAL A 275 20.65 19.19 -24.47
C VAL A 275 22.18 19.21 -24.50
N ALA A 276 22.79 19.87 -25.49
CA ALA A 276 24.23 20.04 -25.56
C ALA A 276 24.74 20.87 -24.37
N SER A 277 24.15 22.05 -24.13
CA SER A 277 24.49 22.92 -23.01
C SER A 277 24.22 22.27 -21.64
N LEU A 278 23.15 21.47 -21.51
CA LEU A 278 22.90 20.66 -20.31
C LEU A 278 24.02 19.65 -20.06
N THR A 279 24.56 19.06 -21.12
CA THR A 279 25.70 18.12 -21.04
C THR A 279 26.96 18.86 -20.58
N ASP A 280 27.18 20.09 -21.06
CA ASP A 280 28.31 20.92 -20.62
C ASP A 280 28.20 21.28 -19.13
N GLU A 281 27.00 21.67 -18.67
CA GLU A 281 26.74 21.90 -17.24
C GLU A 281 27.07 20.68 -16.37
N TRP A 282 26.77 19.46 -16.85
CA TRP A 282 27.09 18.23 -16.12
C TRP A 282 28.60 17.98 -16.00
N HIS A 283 29.34 18.16 -17.09
CA HIS A 283 30.80 18.03 -17.05
C HIS A 283 31.43 19.05 -16.10
N MET A 284 30.97 20.30 -16.14
CA MET A 284 31.43 21.34 -15.22
C MET A 284 31.14 21.00 -13.76
N LEU A 285 29.96 20.43 -13.47
CA LEU A 285 29.64 19.94 -12.12
C LEU A 285 30.60 18.82 -11.68
N LYS A 286 31.03 17.93 -12.59
CA LYS A 286 31.98 16.86 -12.27
C LYS A 286 33.40 17.38 -12.00
N CYS A 287 33.83 18.39 -12.74
CA CYS A 287 35.08 19.11 -12.45
C CYS A 287 35.02 19.81 -11.08
N ASP A 288 33.90 20.44 -10.74
CA ASP A 288 33.71 21.10 -9.43
C ASP A 288 33.63 20.10 -8.26
N SER A 289 32.87 19.02 -8.43
CA SER A 289 32.61 18.04 -7.36
C SER A 289 33.86 17.28 -6.95
N SER A 290 34.73 16.95 -7.90
CA SER A 290 36.04 16.35 -7.65
C SER A 290 36.93 17.20 -6.74
N ASN A 291 36.63 18.51 -6.63
CA ASN A 291 37.43 19.46 -5.84
C ASN A 291 36.74 19.92 -4.54
N SER A 292 35.42 19.80 -4.35
CA SER A 292 34.73 20.47 -3.23
C SER A 292 33.35 19.92 -2.78
N LEU A 293 32.80 18.87 -3.42
CA LEU A 293 31.48 18.32 -3.06
C LEU A 293 31.64 16.91 -2.47
N GLN A 294 32.20 16.82 -1.26
CA GLN A 294 32.15 15.58 -0.47
C GLN A 294 30.69 15.34 -0.07
N PRO A 295 30.05 14.25 -0.52
CA PRO A 295 28.67 13.95 -0.14
C PRO A 295 28.63 13.57 1.34
N ASP A 296 27.79 14.27 2.11
CA ASP A 296 27.29 13.73 3.36
C ASP A 296 26.24 12.66 3.01
N GLU A 297 26.56 11.40 3.28
CA GLU A 297 25.68 10.25 3.04
C GLU A 297 24.34 10.37 3.79
N SER A 298 24.27 11.19 4.84
CA SER A 298 23.04 11.45 5.59
C SER A 298 22.19 12.61 5.04
N GLU A 299 22.71 13.41 4.10
CA GLU A 299 22.00 14.56 3.55
C GLU A 299 20.93 14.13 2.54
N ARG A 300 19.70 14.65 2.72
CA ARG A 300 18.61 14.49 1.76
C ARG A 300 19.02 14.97 0.37
N ILE A 301 18.65 14.19 -0.65
CA ILE A 301 19.02 14.49 -2.04
C ILE A 301 18.50 15.87 -2.52
N ASP A 302 17.31 16.30 -2.09
CA ASP A 302 16.76 17.60 -2.47
C ASP A 302 17.50 18.77 -1.83
N SER A 303 17.98 18.63 -0.60
CA SER A 303 18.85 19.60 0.06
C SER A 303 20.19 19.73 -0.66
N ARG A 304 20.80 18.59 -1.01
CA ARG A 304 22.06 18.52 -1.75
C ARG A 304 21.97 19.25 -3.08
N TRP A 305 20.94 18.94 -3.86
CA TRP A 305 20.69 19.62 -5.13
C TRP A 305 20.34 21.10 -4.96
N ALA A 306 19.63 21.48 -3.89
CA ALA A 306 19.36 22.88 -3.59
C ALA A 306 20.65 23.68 -3.37
N ARG A 307 21.65 23.11 -2.68
CA ARG A 307 22.99 23.71 -2.52
C ARG A 307 23.70 23.87 -3.87
N ILE A 308 23.66 22.84 -4.73
CA ILE A 308 24.24 22.91 -6.09
C ILE A 308 23.57 24.04 -6.90
N PHE A 309 22.25 24.19 -6.79
CA PHE A 309 21.52 25.24 -7.51
C PHE A 309 21.81 26.65 -7.03
N GLN A 310 22.33 26.83 -5.81
CA GLN A 310 22.71 28.14 -5.27
C GLN A 310 24.10 28.59 -5.73
N LEU A 311 24.89 27.71 -6.33
CA LEU A 311 26.20 28.06 -6.87
C LEU A 311 26.06 29.13 -7.95
N LYS A 312 26.94 30.14 -7.87
CA LYS A 312 27.00 31.25 -8.81
C LYS A 312 28.27 31.16 -9.63
N SER A 313 28.17 31.55 -10.90
CA SER A 313 29.33 31.82 -11.74
C SER A 313 30.06 33.09 -11.27
N GLY A 314 31.26 33.35 -11.80
CA GLY A 314 31.98 34.61 -11.55
C GLY A 314 31.19 35.86 -11.92
N ALA A 315 30.21 35.74 -12.84
CA ALA A 315 29.29 36.80 -13.22
C ALA A 315 28.09 36.97 -12.27
N GLY A 316 28.02 36.21 -11.17
CA GLY A 316 26.90 36.27 -10.20
C GLY A 316 25.60 35.58 -10.64
N LEU A 317 25.55 35.04 -11.86
CA LEU A 317 24.43 34.25 -12.39
C LEU A 317 24.46 32.82 -11.85
N GLN A 318 23.30 32.16 -11.80
CA GLN A 318 23.19 30.74 -11.42
C GLN A 318 24.10 29.87 -12.30
N LYS A 319 24.95 29.05 -11.69
CA LYS A 319 25.98 28.26 -12.38
C LYS A 319 25.40 27.11 -13.22
N TYR A 320 24.33 26.48 -12.75
CA TYR A 320 23.72 25.28 -13.37
C TYR A 320 22.21 25.43 -13.63
N PRO A 321 21.79 26.37 -14.51
CA PRO A 321 20.37 26.67 -14.72
C PRO A 321 19.58 25.54 -15.40
N LEU A 322 20.12 24.87 -16.41
CA LEU A 322 19.42 23.78 -17.11
C LEU A 322 19.34 22.53 -16.23
N LEU A 323 20.41 22.21 -15.51
CA LEU A 323 20.43 21.11 -14.57
C LEU A 323 19.43 21.34 -13.42
N SER A 324 19.34 22.58 -12.92
CA SER A 324 18.33 22.99 -11.95
C SER A 324 16.90 22.73 -12.45
N LYS A 325 16.59 23.05 -13.72
CA LYS A 325 15.27 22.78 -14.29
C LYS A 325 14.98 21.27 -14.35
N LEU A 326 15.91 20.49 -14.93
CA LEU A 326 15.72 19.06 -15.15
C LEU A 326 15.58 18.30 -13.82
N VAL A 327 16.51 18.52 -12.89
CA VAL A 327 16.54 17.80 -11.61
C VAL A 327 15.31 18.14 -10.77
N LYS A 328 14.86 19.41 -10.73
CA LYS A 328 13.60 19.77 -10.05
C LYS A 328 12.42 19.00 -10.62
N ALA A 329 12.30 18.93 -11.95
CA ALA A 329 11.22 18.17 -12.57
C ALA A 329 11.26 16.67 -12.20
N LEU A 330 12.45 16.07 -12.16
CA LEU A 330 12.63 14.66 -11.79
C LEU A 330 12.35 14.41 -10.30
N LEU A 331 12.80 15.27 -9.39
CA LEU A 331 12.56 15.14 -7.94
C LEU A 331 11.10 15.41 -7.55
N CYS A 332 10.33 16.08 -8.41
CA CYS A 332 8.88 16.22 -8.23
C CYS A 332 8.09 14.97 -8.62
N LEU A 333 8.71 13.97 -9.26
CA LEU A 333 8.03 12.72 -9.60
C LEU A 333 7.85 11.86 -8.34
N PRO A 334 6.62 11.38 -8.05
CA PRO A 334 6.37 10.57 -6.88
C PRO A 334 7.00 9.17 -7.04
N HIS A 335 7.68 8.69 -5.99
CA HIS A 335 8.26 7.34 -5.95
C HIS A 335 7.28 6.26 -5.45
N GLY A 336 6.06 6.64 -5.06
CA GLY A 336 5.04 5.71 -4.59
C GLY A 336 3.73 6.39 -4.19
N ASN A 337 2.80 5.59 -3.65
CA ASN A 337 1.49 6.08 -3.18
C ASN A 337 1.51 6.70 -1.77
N ALA A 338 2.66 6.68 -1.09
CA ALA A 338 2.76 7.14 0.29
C ALA A 338 2.32 8.61 0.44
N ASP A 339 2.58 9.46 -0.55
CA ASP A 339 2.08 10.84 -0.60
C ASP A 339 0.55 10.92 -0.60
N CYS A 340 -0.11 10.09 -1.41
CA CYS A 340 -1.57 10.02 -1.46
C CYS A 340 -2.15 9.51 -0.14
N GLU A 341 -1.56 8.45 0.44
CA GLU A 341 -1.99 7.87 1.72
C GLU A 341 -1.84 8.84 2.90
N ARG A 342 -0.72 9.59 2.95
CA ARG A 342 -0.54 10.69 3.91
C ARG A 342 -1.63 11.74 3.73
N GLY A 343 -1.90 12.12 2.49
CA GLY A 343 -3.01 13.01 2.16
C GLY A 343 -4.34 12.50 2.73
N PHE A 344 -4.68 11.23 2.53
CA PHE A 344 -5.93 10.67 3.07
C PHE A 344 -5.97 10.69 4.60
N SER A 345 -4.84 10.42 5.25
CA SER A 345 -4.72 10.52 6.72
C SER A 345 -4.94 11.95 7.21
N GLU A 346 -4.34 12.93 6.55
CA GLU A 346 -4.56 14.35 6.85
C GLU A 346 -6.01 14.77 6.66
N ASN A 347 -6.66 14.27 5.60
CA ASN A 347 -8.07 14.50 5.35
C ASN A 347 -8.94 13.91 6.45
N LYS A 348 -8.65 12.68 6.88
CA LYS A 348 -9.40 12.03 7.97
C LYS A 348 -9.42 12.89 9.23
N HIS A 349 -8.29 13.51 9.59
CA HIS A 349 -8.24 14.43 10.72
C HIS A 349 -9.04 15.73 10.50
N LEU A 350 -9.13 16.22 9.26
CA LEU A 350 -9.98 17.38 8.93
C LEU A 350 -11.48 17.04 8.98
N TYR A 351 -11.86 15.81 8.66
CA TYR A 351 -13.25 15.33 8.65
C TYR A 351 -13.77 14.85 10.00
N GLN A 352 -12.91 14.41 10.92
CA GLN A 352 -13.32 13.89 12.23
C GLN A 352 -14.19 14.92 12.96
N GLY A 353 -15.49 14.63 13.11
CA GLY A 353 -16.49 15.52 13.73
C GLY A 353 -17.04 16.63 12.82
N ARG A 354 -16.73 16.65 11.52
CA ARG A 354 -17.09 17.72 10.56
C ARG A 354 -17.60 17.17 9.22
N TYR A 355 -18.68 16.39 9.25
CA TYR A 355 -19.22 15.69 8.07
C TYR A 355 -19.84 16.59 6.98
N SER A 356 -19.94 17.91 7.21
CA SER A 356 -20.57 18.89 6.29
C SER A 356 -19.58 19.76 5.51
N LEU A 357 -18.27 19.47 5.56
CA LEU A 357 -17.29 20.27 4.80
C LEU A 357 -17.40 19.99 3.29
N CYS A 358 -17.68 21.03 2.51
CA CYS A 358 -17.62 20.94 1.05
C CYS A 358 -16.18 20.86 0.55
N LEU A 359 -15.98 20.31 -0.67
CA LEU A 359 -14.66 20.11 -1.28
C LEU A 359 -13.79 21.37 -1.27
N ALA A 360 -14.39 22.54 -1.52
CA ALA A 360 -13.68 23.82 -1.50
C ALA A 360 -13.11 24.16 -0.11
N SER A 361 -13.84 23.84 0.97
CA SER A 361 -13.37 24.04 2.34
C SER A 361 -12.22 23.09 2.68
N ILE A 362 -12.30 21.83 2.25
CA ILE A 362 -11.20 20.86 2.43
C ILE A 362 -9.94 21.33 1.70
N ASN A 363 -10.07 21.77 0.44
CA ASN A 363 -8.94 22.29 -0.34
C ASN A 363 -8.33 23.54 0.32
N GLY A 364 -9.16 24.46 0.81
CA GLY A 364 -8.70 25.65 1.54
C GLY A 364 -7.93 25.28 2.81
N LEU A 365 -8.47 24.39 3.64
CA LEU A 365 -7.82 23.92 4.87
C LEU A 365 -6.48 23.22 4.57
N ARG A 366 -6.43 22.40 3.51
CA ARG A 366 -5.20 21.75 3.06
C ARG A 366 -4.15 22.75 2.62
N GLN A 367 -4.54 23.75 1.83
CA GLN A 367 -3.63 24.79 1.35
C GLN A 367 -3.02 25.55 2.54
N THR A 368 -3.86 25.96 3.49
CA THR A 368 -3.40 26.63 4.72
C THR A 368 -2.45 25.75 5.53
N LYS A 369 -2.82 24.49 5.79
CA LYS A 369 -1.98 23.55 6.54
C LYS A 369 -0.63 23.31 5.85
N THR A 370 -0.63 23.18 4.53
CA THR A 370 0.60 22.98 3.73
C THR A 370 1.49 24.22 3.78
N TYR A 371 0.91 25.40 3.65
CA TYR A 371 1.65 26.67 3.73
C TYR A 371 2.28 26.87 5.12
N LEU A 372 1.55 26.54 6.19
CA LEU A 372 2.05 26.61 7.57
C LEU A 372 3.26 25.70 7.83
N ARG A 373 3.40 24.58 7.10
CA ARG A 373 4.58 23.69 7.24
C ARG A 373 5.88 24.38 6.87
N ARG A 374 5.86 25.41 6.03
CA ARG A 374 7.06 26.23 5.73
C ARG A 374 7.60 26.98 6.94
N TYR A 375 6.79 27.08 7.99
CA TYR A 375 7.07 27.81 9.22
C TYR A 375 6.98 26.88 10.44
N ASP A 376 7.28 25.59 10.27
CA ASP A 376 7.22 24.56 11.32
C ASP A 376 5.82 24.38 11.95
N GLY A 377 4.77 24.75 11.22
CA GLY A 377 3.40 24.77 11.76
C GLY A 377 3.11 25.94 12.70
N ASN A 378 4.07 26.85 12.89
CA ASN A 378 3.88 28.02 13.72
C ASN A 378 3.26 29.18 12.93
N ALA A 379 2.01 29.50 13.25
CA ALA A 379 1.28 30.58 12.60
C ALA A 379 1.87 31.97 12.89
N THR A 380 2.57 32.17 14.01
CA THR A 380 3.14 33.49 14.35
C THR A 380 4.34 33.88 13.48
N LYS A 381 5.01 32.87 12.91
CA LYS A 381 6.12 33.07 11.96
C LYS A 381 5.64 33.41 10.55
N VAL A 382 4.34 33.34 10.27
CA VAL A 382 3.79 33.61 8.94
C VAL A 382 3.80 35.13 8.70
N PRO A 383 4.50 35.62 7.65
CA PRO A 383 4.51 37.04 7.34
C PRO A 383 3.13 37.50 6.87
N LEU A 384 2.60 38.53 7.53
CA LEU A 384 1.32 39.16 7.19
C LEU A 384 1.51 40.13 6.02
N THR A 385 1.57 39.60 4.80
CA THR A 385 1.72 40.44 3.61
C THR A 385 0.47 41.31 3.38
N PRO A 386 0.62 42.51 2.77
CA PRO A 386 -0.52 43.36 2.42
C PRO A 386 -1.58 42.64 1.56
N GLU A 387 -1.15 41.72 0.70
CA GLU A 387 -2.00 40.88 -0.13
C GLU A 387 -2.83 39.90 0.71
N LEU A 388 -2.22 39.26 1.70
CA LEU A 388 -2.91 38.36 2.62
C LEU A 388 -3.98 39.11 3.40
N LEU A 389 -3.64 40.28 3.96
CA LEU A 389 -4.58 41.13 4.69
C LEU A 389 -5.76 41.56 3.80
N ARG A 390 -5.49 41.95 2.54
CA ARG A 390 -6.52 42.29 1.56
C ARG A 390 -7.42 41.09 1.23
N SER A 391 -6.83 39.91 1.09
CA SER A 391 -7.57 38.65 0.84
C SER A 391 -8.49 38.29 1.99
N VAL A 392 -8.02 38.42 3.24
CA VAL A 392 -8.82 38.18 4.45
C VAL A 392 -10.00 39.14 4.53
N ARG A 393 -9.79 40.45 4.30
CA ARG A 393 -10.88 41.45 4.28
C ARG A 393 -11.97 41.12 3.26
N LYS A 394 -11.61 40.56 2.10
CA LYS A 394 -12.54 40.16 1.03
C LYS A 394 -13.15 38.77 1.20
N SER A 395 -12.72 37.99 2.21
CA SER A 395 -13.10 36.58 2.35
C SER A 395 -14.60 36.37 2.51
N ARG A 396 -15.28 37.19 3.32
CA ARG A 396 -16.73 37.14 3.52
C ARG A 396 -17.50 37.42 2.25
N ALA A 397 -17.12 38.46 1.50
CA ALA A 397 -17.77 38.80 0.23
C ALA A 397 -17.67 37.66 -0.78
N ARG A 398 -16.47 37.08 -0.94
CA ARG A 398 -16.24 35.91 -1.80
C ARG A 398 -17.04 34.68 -1.37
N TYR A 399 -17.18 34.46 -0.06
CA TYR A 399 -17.99 33.37 0.47
C TYR A 399 -19.46 33.54 0.08
N THR A 400 -20.03 34.73 0.32
CA THR A 400 -21.43 35.04 0.00
C THR A 400 -21.72 34.95 -1.49
N GLU A 401 -20.81 35.45 -2.33
CA GLU A 401 -20.93 35.36 -3.79
C GLU A 401 -20.95 33.90 -4.27
N ARG A 402 -20.08 33.06 -3.70
CA ARG A 402 -20.02 31.64 -4.02
C ARG A 402 -21.28 30.89 -3.58
N THR A 403 -21.82 31.16 -2.39
CA THR A 403 -23.06 30.51 -1.92
C THR A 403 -24.24 30.94 -2.77
N ALA A 404 -24.37 32.23 -3.08
CA ALA A 404 -25.42 32.74 -3.96
C ALA A 404 -25.34 32.14 -5.38
N SER A 405 -24.12 31.99 -5.91
CA SER A 405 -23.90 31.33 -7.23
C SER A 405 -24.25 29.84 -7.21
N ALA A 406 -23.94 29.14 -6.10
CA ALA A 406 -24.30 27.74 -5.91
C ALA A 406 -25.83 27.56 -5.78
N GLU A 407 -26.51 28.46 -5.08
CA GLU A 407 -27.97 28.50 -4.96
C GLU A 407 -28.64 28.81 -6.29
N GLN A 408 -28.15 29.79 -7.06
CA GLN A 408 -28.66 30.08 -8.40
C GLN A 408 -28.45 28.91 -9.36
N SER A 409 -27.30 28.24 -9.31
CA SER A 409 -27.06 27.07 -10.16
C SER A 409 -27.86 25.84 -9.73
N ALA A 410 -28.19 25.69 -8.44
CA ALA A 410 -29.14 24.70 -7.97
C ALA A 410 -30.59 25.03 -8.39
N CYS A 411 -30.97 26.31 -8.36
CA CYS A 411 -32.27 26.81 -8.81
C CYS A 411 -32.45 26.67 -10.34
N ARG A 412 -31.40 26.98 -11.12
CA ARG A 412 -31.38 26.77 -12.58
C ARG A 412 -31.41 25.30 -13.01
N LYS A 413 -30.97 24.38 -12.14
CA LYS A 413 -31.15 22.93 -12.34
C LYS A 413 -32.56 22.44 -12.00
N ARG A 414 -33.44 23.31 -11.47
CA ARG A 414 -34.85 23.07 -11.19
C ARG A 414 -35.80 23.99 -11.99
N PRO A 415 -35.80 24.03 -13.34
CA PRO A 415 -36.88 24.70 -14.05
C PRO A 415 -37.95 23.67 -14.45
N GLY A 416 -39.09 23.71 -13.75
CA GLY A 416 -40.31 22.97 -14.13
C GLY A 416 -40.68 21.82 -13.18
N SER A 417 -41.14 22.13 -11.98
CA SER A 417 -41.96 21.22 -11.18
C SER A 417 -43.25 21.93 -10.78
N THR A 418 -44.17 22.05 -11.74
CA THR A 418 -45.57 21.79 -11.40
C THR A 418 -45.64 20.38 -10.82
N GLU A 419 -46.52 20.18 -9.83
CA GLU A 419 -46.50 19.13 -8.80
C GLU A 419 -46.50 17.66 -9.29
N THR A 420 -46.47 17.42 -10.60
CA THR A 420 -46.33 16.09 -11.23
C THR A 420 -44.88 15.66 -11.52
N GLY A 421 -43.89 16.56 -11.51
CA GLY A 421 -42.50 16.26 -11.92
C GLY A 421 -41.57 15.68 -10.85
N ALA A 422 -41.84 15.92 -9.55
CA ALA A 422 -40.99 15.43 -8.46
C ALA A 422 -41.10 13.91 -8.30
N ASP A 423 -42.31 13.37 -8.45
CA ASP A 423 -42.61 11.94 -8.33
C ASP A 423 -41.94 11.13 -9.46
N VAL A 424 -41.92 11.66 -10.69
CA VAL A 424 -41.27 11.03 -11.86
C VAL A 424 -39.74 11.04 -11.76
N GLY A 425 -39.16 12.06 -11.11
CA GLY A 425 -37.71 12.18 -10.89
C GLY A 425 -37.18 11.18 -9.86
N ASP A 426 -37.91 11.02 -8.75
CA ASP A 426 -37.60 10.02 -7.72
C ASP A 426 -37.88 8.59 -8.20
N GLU A 427 -38.96 8.35 -8.96
CA GLU A 427 -39.22 7.05 -9.61
C GLU A 427 -38.11 6.67 -10.62
N LYS A 428 -37.64 7.61 -11.44
CA LYS A 428 -36.51 7.35 -12.38
C LYS A 428 -35.19 7.09 -11.65
N ARG A 429 -34.93 7.77 -10.53
CA ARG A 429 -33.73 7.55 -9.72
C ARG A 429 -33.79 6.22 -8.98
N LEU A 430 -34.96 5.86 -8.47
CA LEU A 430 -35.23 4.58 -7.83
C LEU A 430 -35.11 3.43 -8.85
N GLY A 431 -35.62 3.61 -10.07
CA GLY A 431 -35.46 2.68 -11.19
C GLY A 431 -33.99 2.41 -11.53
N ARG A 432 -33.17 3.45 -11.70
CA ARG A 432 -31.72 3.28 -11.93
C ARG A 432 -31.02 2.55 -10.78
N ASN A 433 -31.37 2.86 -9.52
CA ASN A 433 -30.81 2.18 -8.37
C ASN A 433 -31.21 0.69 -8.33
N LEU A 434 -32.43 0.35 -8.73
CA LEU A 434 -32.89 -1.03 -8.82
C LEU A 434 -32.24 -1.78 -9.98
N GLU A 435 -32.05 -1.14 -11.14
CA GLU A 435 -31.29 -1.70 -12.26
C GLU A 435 -29.83 -1.99 -11.87
N GLU A 436 -29.17 -1.07 -11.15
CA GLU A 436 -27.82 -1.29 -10.60
C GLU A 436 -27.81 -2.46 -9.59
N LYS A 437 -28.83 -2.57 -8.74
CA LYS A 437 -28.98 -3.71 -7.82
C LYS A 437 -29.18 -5.03 -8.57
N VAL A 438 -29.95 -5.05 -9.66
CA VAL A 438 -30.14 -6.24 -10.51
C VAL A 438 -28.82 -6.66 -11.15
N ILE A 439 -28.02 -5.71 -11.66
CA ILE A 439 -26.67 -5.99 -12.19
C ILE A 439 -25.77 -6.58 -11.09
N SER A 440 -25.82 -6.03 -9.88
CA SER A 440 -25.07 -6.53 -8.73
C SER A 440 -25.50 -7.95 -8.33
N CYS A 441 -26.80 -8.23 -8.29
CA CYS A 441 -27.33 -9.56 -7.97
C CYS A 441 -26.94 -10.60 -9.03
N ARG A 442 -26.98 -10.25 -10.32
CA ARG A 442 -26.50 -11.12 -11.40
C ARG A 442 -25.00 -11.41 -11.29
N ALA A 443 -24.20 -10.42 -10.87
CA ALA A 443 -22.78 -10.63 -10.62
C ALA A 443 -22.50 -11.54 -9.41
N LEU A 444 -23.35 -11.49 -8.37
CA LEU A 444 -23.30 -12.40 -7.23
C LEU A 444 -23.67 -13.83 -7.62
N LEU A 445 -24.72 -14.02 -8.43
CA LEU A 445 -25.10 -15.34 -8.93
C LEU A 445 -23.99 -15.97 -9.78
N LYS A 446 -23.37 -15.19 -10.66
CA LYS A 446 -22.21 -15.65 -11.44
C LYS A 446 -21.04 -16.09 -10.54
N ARG A 447 -20.77 -15.36 -9.45
CA ARG A 447 -19.77 -15.76 -8.47
C ARG A 447 -20.15 -17.03 -7.71
N ALA A 448 -21.43 -17.20 -7.39
CA ALA A 448 -21.92 -18.42 -6.76
C ALA A 448 -21.72 -19.63 -7.69
N GLU A 449 -22.04 -19.50 -8.99
CA GLU A 449 -21.78 -20.52 -10.01
C GLU A 449 -20.28 -20.85 -10.16
N ASP A 450 -19.42 -19.83 -10.17
CA ASP A 450 -17.96 -20.01 -10.22
C ASP A 450 -17.45 -20.77 -8.97
N ILE A 451 -17.98 -20.44 -7.78
CA ILE A 451 -17.63 -21.10 -6.52
C ILE A 451 -18.10 -22.55 -6.52
N ILE A 452 -19.34 -22.84 -6.95
CA ILE A 452 -19.86 -24.21 -7.06
C ILE A 452 -19.02 -25.01 -8.06
N SER A 453 -18.71 -24.44 -9.22
CA SER A 453 -17.87 -25.08 -10.24
C SER A 453 -16.47 -25.38 -9.72
N SER A 454 -15.88 -24.46 -8.96
CA SER A 454 -14.59 -24.66 -8.31
C SER A 454 -14.63 -25.72 -7.20
N GLY A 455 -15.73 -25.78 -6.43
CA GLY A 455 -15.98 -26.79 -5.40
C GLY A 455 -16.15 -28.19 -6.00
N LEU A 456 -16.88 -28.31 -7.11
CA LEU A 456 -17.05 -29.57 -7.85
C LEU A 456 -15.72 -30.07 -8.43
N ASN A 457 -14.92 -29.18 -9.03
CA ASN A 457 -13.61 -29.52 -9.58
C ASN A 457 -12.59 -29.91 -8.50
N SER A 458 -12.72 -29.35 -7.30
CA SER A 458 -11.83 -29.62 -6.16
C SER A 458 -12.35 -30.67 -5.19
N LYS A 459 -13.54 -31.24 -5.43
CA LYS A 459 -14.26 -32.15 -4.51
C LYS A 459 -14.45 -31.58 -3.09
N SER A 460 -14.57 -30.26 -2.97
CA SER A 460 -14.78 -29.57 -1.70
C SER A 460 -16.28 -29.35 -1.46
N LEU A 461 -16.85 -30.12 -0.52
CA LEU A 461 -18.26 -30.00 -0.13
C LEU A 461 -18.56 -28.62 0.47
N GLU A 462 -17.64 -28.07 1.26
CA GLU A 462 -17.77 -26.75 1.88
C GLU A 462 -17.88 -25.61 0.84
N GLN A 463 -17.13 -25.68 -0.26
CA GLN A 463 -17.23 -24.69 -1.34
C GLN A 463 -18.55 -24.82 -2.10
N VAL A 464 -19.04 -26.05 -2.30
CA VAL A 464 -20.35 -26.29 -2.92
C VAL A 464 -21.47 -25.75 -2.02
N GLU A 465 -21.42 -25.98 -0.71
CA GLU A 465 -22.40 -25.47 0.26
C GLU A 465 -22.36 -23.94 0.36
N ALA A 466 -21.17 -23.33 0.42
CA ALA A 466 -21.02 -21.88 0.42
C ALA A 466 -21.54 -21.25 -0.89
N GLY A 467 -21.27 -21.89 -2.03
CA GLY A 467 -21.79 -21.49 -3.32
C GLY A 467 -23.32 -21.60 -3.39
N GLN A 468 -23.91 -22.68 -2.88
CA GLN A 468 -25.36 -22.87 -2.82
C GLN A 468 -26.06 -21.86 -1.90
N ALA A 469 -25.47 -21.53 -0.75
CA ALA A 469 -26.00 -20.50 0.15
C ALA A 469 -26.01 -19.12 -0.52
N LEU A 470 -24.92 -18.76 -1.21
CA LEU A 470 -24.84 -17.51 -1.99
C LEU A 470 -25.81 -17.49 -3.17
N LEU A 471 -26.05 -18.65 -3.79
CA LEU A 471 -27.01 -18.78 -4.89
C LEU A 471 -28.45 -18.59 -4.39
N ALA A 472 -28.80 -19.15 -3.23
CA ALA A 472 -30.10 -18.96 -2.58
C ALA A 472 -30.33 -17.49 -2.16
N GLU A 473 -29.34 -16.87 -1.52
CA GLU A 473 -29.41 -15.45 -1.13
C GLU A 473 -29.50 -14.52 -2.35
N GLY A 474 -28.66 -14.77 -3.37
CA GLY A 474 -28.66 -14.03 -4.62
C GLY A 474 -29.99 -14.12 -5.38
N ASN A 475 -30.60 -15.32 -5.42
CA ASN A 475 -31.90 -15.53 -6.06
C ASN A 475 -33.04 -14.85 -5.29
N SER A 476 -33.02 -14.92 -3.95
CA SER A 476 -34.02 -14.23 -3.12
C SER A 476 -33.94 -12.72 -3.30
N ALA A 477 -32.73 -12.14 -3.27
CA ALA A 477 -32.52 -10.71 -3.47
C ALA A 477 -32.85 -10.25 -4.90
N LEU A 478 -32.52 -11.07 -5.91
CA LEU A 478 -32.86 -10.80 -7.30
C LEU A 478 -34.38 -10.83 -7.52
N SER A 479 -35.08 -11.82 -6.95
CA SER A 479 -36.54 -11.91 -7.07
C SER A 479 -37.24 -10.72 -6.41
N GLN A 480 -36.77 -10.28 -5.24
CA GLN A 480 -37.32 -9.10 -4.56
C GLN A 480 -37.10 -7.83 -5.38
N THR A 481 -35.86 -7.61 -5.86
CA THR A 481 -35.52 -6.42 -6.65
C THR A 481 -36.22 -6.38 -8.01
N LEU A 482 -36.43 -7.52 -8.67
CA LEU A 482 -37.24 -7.60 -9.90
C LEU A 482 -38.71 -7.32 -9.63
N SER A 483 -39.27 -7.81 -8.52
CA SER A 483 -40.65 -7.50 -8.11
C SER A 483 -40.83 -6.01 -7.84
N GLU A 484 -39.88 -5.37 -7.15
CA GLU A 484 -39.89 -3.91 -6.90
C GLU A 484 -39.80 -3.11 -8.22
N LEU A 485 -38.98 -3.57 -9.17
CA LEU A 485 -38.83 -2.95 -10.49
C LEU A 485 -40.11 -3.10 -11.33
N ASP A 486 -40.76 -4.26 -11.29
CA ASP A 486 -42.03 -4.51 -11.96
C ASP A 486 -43.17 -3.67 -11.38
N GLU A 487 -43.22 -3.49 -10.05
CA GLU A 487 -44.19 -2.59 -9.43
C GLU A 487 -43.98 -1.13 -9.84
N LEU A 488 -42.72 -0.68 -9.94
CA LEU A 488 -42.39 0.65 -10.44
C LEU A 488 -42.77 0.84 -11.90
N ASN A 489 -42.51 -0.15 -12.76
CA ASN A 489 -42.89 -0.10 -14.18
C ASN A 489 -44.42 -0.10 -14.38
N LYS A 490 -45.15 -0.84 -13.53
CA LYS A 490 -46.64 -0.82 -13.52
C LYS A 490 -47.20 0.52 -13.04
N LYS A 491 -46.55 1.18 -12.07
CA LYS A 491 -46.92 2.54 -11.61
C LYS A 491 -46.64 3.58 -12.69
N ALA A 492 -45.52 3.47 -13.40
CA ALA A 492 -45.17 4.35 -14.52
C ALA A 492 -46.15 4.21 -15.70
N SER A 493 -46.61 2.99 -16.02
CA SER A 493 -47.55 2.73 -17.12
C SER A 493 -48.99 3.19 -16.85
N LYS A 494 -49.39 3.40 -15.59
CA LYS A 494 -50.72 3.94 -15.20
C LYS A 494 -50.79 5.48 -15.21
N LYS A 495 -49.64 6.16 -15.36
CA LYS A 495 -49.50 7.63 -15.36
C LYS A 495 -49.32 8.23 -16.77
N GLN A 496 -49.19 7.40 -17.79
CA GLN A 496 -49.32 7.77 -19.21
C GLN A 496 -50.77 7.61 -19.65
#